data_AF-A0A3N0A7G2-F1
#
_entry.id   AF-A0A3N0A7G2-F1
#
_cell.length_a   1.000
_cell.length_b   1.000
_cell.length_c   1.000
_cell.angle_alpha   90.00
_cell.angle_beta   90.00
_cell.angle_gamma   90.00
#
_symmetry.space_group_name_H-M   'P 1'
#
loop_
_entity.id
_entity.type
_entity.pdbx_description
1 polymer ?
#
loop_
_entity_poly.entity_id
_entity_poly.type
_entity_poly.pdbx_seq_one_letter_code
_entity_poly.pdbx_strand_id
1 'polypeptide(L)'
;MFPLLLMREICSIEEQSFCLISLLKFDSNPAPVNYAEPAPAMEAVKSTLKYKGAFEDVEDDIHHSAYRVKLALAKLESRYEGPNYDVVRRYLDRLRMANRSYGRIASYAECTNRILAICGRPIVQWNREDIERMHREIADSKYANSVKKDTLTALKRIYHFAMHDEIPSGRSGQGYDPAVSWITPGSFTDRHHKIQPMDLLTEDEVLKLIQAVKDGSRYIRRNVAMVFMLLEGAYRPGELLAIMVGGVKLHDGYAQVYTTGKTGPKMLTLVSSHDPVREWLSEHPRADDPDSFFFFQANKKGVVPYTSLVYMLKSAQKKAGIEKRVWPYLFRHTALTEYSKMLGNVAKVYGNWSKASNMISVYEHLGSSDQEDAVLRLHGLRNSRRQSTILFSRECSSCGRANSADKESCSACGIRLEAPVQASSKTSARKRPSRRVARAPRESQMASVAAPSAPAGDPAPATEPPASAGMAARIEKLEKANAVQLRMITKLLDQIGE
;
A
#
# COMPACT_ATOMS: atom_id res chain seq x y z
N MET A 1 24.46 -66.09 -26.20
CA MET A 1 23.86 -67.23 -25.46
C MET A 1 22.66 -66.72 -24.67
N PHE A 2 21.51 -67.39 -24.82
CA PHE A 2 20.41 -67.46 -23.83
C PHE A 2 20.86 -68.26 -22.58
N PRO A 3 20.11 -68.39 -21.45
CA PRO A 3 18.63 -68.30 -21.21
C PRO A 3 18.20 -67.15 -20.23
N LEU A 4 16.97 -66.58 -20.26
CA LEU A 4 15.56 -67.02 -20.02
C LEU A 4 15.11 -66.99 -18.53
N LEU A 5 14.25 -66.02 -18.16
CA LEU A 5 12.78 -66.09 -17.87
C LEU A 5 12.43 -66.60 -16.44
N LEU A 6 11.45 -66.04 -15.71
CA LEU A 6 10.07 -65.69 -16.12
C LEU A 6 9.50 -64.38 -15.54
N MET A 7 8.53 -63.79 -16.27
CA MET A 7 7.56 -62.77 -15.81
C MET A 7 6.24 -63.40 -15.36
N ARG A 8 5.41 -62.64 -14.61
CA ARG A 8 3.92 -62.47 -14.73
C ARG A 8 3.27 -62.08 -13.39
N GLU A 9 2.09 -61.44 -13.30
CA GLU A 9 1.29 -60.53 -14.19
C GLU A 9 0.21 -59.90 -13.27
N ILE A 10 -0.07 -58.58 -13.31
CA ILE A 10 -1.30 -57.92 -13.83
C ILE A 10 -1.30 -56.46 -13.33
N CYS A 11 -2.13 -55.58 -13.92
CA CYS A 11 -2.38 -54.18 -13.53
C CYS A 11 -3.90 -53.87 -13.61
N SER A 12 -4.35 -52.81 -12.93
CA SER A 12 -5.56 -52.00 -13.24
C SER A 12 -6.97 -52.43 -12.75
N ILE A 13 -7.89 -51.45 -12.89
CA ILE A 13 -9.36 -51.37 -12.70
C ILE A 13 -9.77 -50.87 -11.30
N GLU A 14 -10.18 -49.61 -11.09
CA GLU A 14 -11.27 -48.74 -11.65
C GLU A 14 -12.67 -48.94 -11.03
N GLU A 15 -13.12 -47.85 -10.39
CA GLU A 15 -14.48 -47.27 -10.31
C GLU A 15 -15.74 -48.07 -9.87
N GLN A 16 -16.74 -47.26 -9.46
CA GLN A 16 -18.17 -47.57 -9.28
C GLN A 16 -18.57 -48.36 -8.00
N SER A 17 -19.66 -48.05 -7.30
CA SER A 17 -20.60 -46.92 -7.42
C SER A 17 -21.48 -46.73 -6.16
N PHE A 18 -21.94 -45.49 -5.96
CA PHE A 18 -23.21 -45.05 -5.35
C PHE A 18 -23.72 -45.58 -3.99
N CYS A 19 -23.90 -44.61 -3.08
CA CYS A 19 -25.11 -44.32 -2.29
C CYS A 19 -26.05 -45.47 -1.87
N LEU A 20 -26.23 -45.60 -0.54
CA LEU A 20 -27.59 -45.77 0.01
C LEU A 20 -27.84 -44.79 1.16
N ILE A 21 -28.95 -44.05 1.04
CA ILE A 21 -29.48 -43.16 2.07
C ILE A 21 -30.40 -43.95 2.99
N SER A 22 -30.18 -43.93 4.30
CA SER A 22 -31.27 -43.60 5.24
C SER A 22 -30.83 -43.45 6.70
N LEU A 23 -31.48 -42.50 7.35
CA LEU A 23 -31.76 -42.44 8.79
C LEU A 23 -30.56 -42.50 9.76
N LEU A 24 -30.23 -41.36 10.37
CA LEU A 24 -30.40 -41.20 11.82
C LEU A 24 -30.47 -39.71 12.23
N LYS A 25 -31.63 -39.36 12.79
CA LYS A 25 -31.99 -38.28 13.73
C LYS A 25 -31.09 -37.04 13.88
N PHE A 26 -31.73 -35.88 13.76
CA PHE A 26 -31.31 -34.64 14.40
C PHE A 26 -31.09 -34.85 15.91
N ASP A 27 -29.94 -34.44 16.43
CA ASP A 27 -29.78 -33.96 17.80
C ASP A 27 -28.96 -32.67 17.78
N SER A 28 -29.44 -31.66 18.50
CA SER A 28 -28.97 -30.27 18.35
C SER A 28 -28.06 -29.84 19.49
N ASN A 29 -26.75 -30.12 19.37
CA ASN A 29 -25.71 -29.43 20.14
C ASN A 29 -24.31 -29.58 19.48
N PRO A 30 -23.64 -28.50 19.02
CA PRO A 30 -22.27 -28.60 18.53
C PRO A 30 -21.28 -28.70 19.71
N ALA A 31 -20.69 -29.87 19.88
CA ALA A 31 -19.61 -30.10 20.83
C ALA A 31 -18.39 -29.17 20.60
N PRO A 32 -17.63 -28.79 21.65
CA PRO A 32 -16.51 -27.87 21.51
C PRO A 32 -15.41 -28.45 20.61
N VAL A 33 -15.06 -27.72 19.55
CA VAL A 33 -13.99 -28.11 18.61
C VAL A 33 -12.65 -28.08 19.35
N ASN A 34 -12.07 -29.26 19.53
CA ASN A 34 -10.81 -29.42 20.25
C ASN A 34 -9.64 -28.87 19.42
N TYR A 35 -8.83 -27.99 20.02
CA TYR A 35 -7.76 -27.28 19.30
C TYR A 35 -6.53 -28.17 19.13
N ALA A 36 -6.43 -28.85 17.98
CA ALA A 36 -5.21 -29.54 17.60
C ALA A 36 -4.03 -28.54 17.51
N GLU A 37 -2.91 -28.89 18.14
CA GLU A 37 -1.72 -28.04 18.19
C GLU A 37 -1.11 -27.81 16.79
N PRO A 38 -0.54 -26.62 16.52
CA PRO A 38 -0.05 -26.30 15.19
C PRO A 38 1.29 -26.96 14.88
N ALA A 39 1.35 -27.65 13.73
CA ALA A 39 2.51 -28.35 13.18
C ALA A 39 3.86 -27.60 13.31
N PRO A 40 5.01 -28.30 13.43
CA PRO A 40 6.31 -27.75 13.82
C PRO A 40 6.86 -26.61 12.93
N ALA A 41 6.36 -26.48 11.70
CA ALA A 41 6.67 -25.33 10.83
C ALA A 41 6.21 -23.97 11.41
N MET A 42 5.17 -23.94 12.26
CA MET A 42 4.75 -22.73 12.98
C MET A 42 5.73 -22.33 14.08
N GLU A 43 6.40 -23.28 14.70
CA GLU A 43 7.27 -23.06 15.86
C GLU A 43 8.62 -22.45 15.45
N ALA A 44 9.23 -23.01 14.40
CA ALA A 44 10.45 -22.48 13.80
C ALA A 44 10.30 -21.01 13.35
N VAL A 45 9.12 -20.60 12.88
CA VAL A 45 8.84 -19.23 12.41
C VAL A 45 8.46 -18.26 13.54
N LYS A 46 7.87 -18.74 14.65
CA LYS A 46 7.66 -17.92 15.87
C LYS A 46 8.98 -17.42 16.47
N SER A 47 10.07 -18.18 16.32
CA SER A 47 11.39 -17.84 16.87
C SER A 47 11.94 -16.48 16.39
N THR A 48 11.60 -16.06 15.17
CA THR A 48 12.21 -14.90 14.51
C THR A 48 11.57 -13.56 14.88
N LEU A 49 10.49 -13.56 15.66
CA LEU A 49 9.64 -12.38 15.94
C LEU A 49 9.21 -12.23 17.41
N LYS A 50 9.94 -12.81 18.37
CA LYS A 50 9.69 -12.55 19.80
C LYS A 50 10.11 -11.13 20.17
N TYR A 51 9.14 -10.22 20.24
CA TYR A 51 9.27 -8.96 20.99
C TYR A 51 9.52 -9.31 22.47
N LYS A 52 10.32 -8.51 23.18
CA LYS A 52 10.51 -8.69 24.63
C LYS A 52 9.28 -8.13 25.35
N GLY A 53 8.61 -8.96 26.15
CA GLY A 53 7.33 -8.63 26.79
C GLY A 53 7.34 -7.43 27.76
N ALA A 54 8.52 -6.95 28.16
CA ALA A 54 8.71 -5.81 29.08
C ALA A 54 8.14 -4.45 28.58
N PHE A 55 7.53 -4.39 27.39
CA PHE A 55 7.06 -3.17 26.75
C PHE A 55 5.72 -3.34 25.98
N GLU A 56 4.91 -4.34 26.31
CA GLU A 56 3.69 -4.68 25.54
C GLU A 56 2.58 -3.61 25.57
N ASP A 57 2.51 -2.78 26.60
CA ASP A 57 1.49 -1.72 26.74
C ASP A 57 1.91 -0.35 26.19
N VAL A 58 2.97 -0.27 25.38
CA VAL A 58 3.31 0.97 24.67
C VAL A 58 2.36 1.17 23.50
N GLU A 59 1.55 2.24 23.56
CA GLU A 59 0.88 2.76 22.38
C GLU A 59 1.93 3.26 21.38
N ASP A 60 1.93 2.68 20.18
CA ASP A 60 3.04 2.78 19.24
C ASP A 60 2.54 2.65 17.79
N ASP A 61 3.35 3.14 16.85
CA ASP A 61 3.05 3.09 15.43
C ASP A 61 3.13 1.67 14.84
N ILE A 62 2.71 1.52 13.58
CA ILE A 62 2.74 0.23 12.85
C ILE A 62 4.16 -0.36 12.63
N HIS A 63 5.20 0.35 13.06
CA HIS A 63 6.60 -0.05 12.98
C HIS A 63 7.25 -0.20 14.36
N HIS A 64 6.46 -0.12 15.44
CA HIS A 64 6.89 -0.20 16.83
C HIS A 64 8.06 0.75 17.12
N SER A 65 7.97 1.99 16.63
CA SER A 65 9.04 2.98 16.72
C SER A 65 9.41 3.35 18.15
N ALA A 66 8.45 3.53 19.06
CA ALA A 66 8.71 3.88 20.46
C ALA A 66 9.35 2.71 21.22
N TYR A 67 8.86 1.48 21.01
CA TYR A 67 9.50 0.25 21.47
C TYR A 67 10.95 0.14 20.97
N ARG A 68 11.21 0.47 19.70
CA ARG A 68 12.56 0.45 19.13
C ARG A 68 13.50 1.48 19.75
N VAL A 69 13.01 2.65 20.18
CA VAL A 69 13.80 3.60 20.98
C VAL A 69 14.17 2.98 22.33
N LYS A 70 13.19 2.44 23.08
CA LYS A 70 13.45 1.80 24.39
C LYS A 70 14.44 0.63 24.27
N LEU A 71 14.28 -0.22 23.26
CA LEU A 71 15.20 -1.34 22.99
C LEU A 71 16.61 -0.86 22.62
N ALA A 72 16.75 0.23 21.86
CA ALA A 72 18.04 0.80 21.51
C ALA A 72 18.74 1.45 22.71
N LEU A 73 17.99 2.07 23.63
CA LEU A 73 18.50 2.61 24.90
C LEU A 73 18.97 1.49 25.83
N ALA A 74 18.17 0.45 26.04
CA ALA A 74 18.58 -0.70 26.87
C ALA A 74 19.83 -1.42 26.33
N LYS A 75 20.02 -1.46 24.99
CA LYS A 75 21.27 -1.94 24.38
C LYS A 75 22.46 -1.02 24.68
N LEU A 76 22.28 0.29 24.68
CA LEU A 76 23.35 1.25 24.99
C LEU A 76 23.79 1.11 26.45
N GLU A 77 22.82 1.11 27.37
CA GLU A 77 23.00 1.00 28.83
C GLU A 77 23.77 -0.28 29.22
N SER A 78 23.48 -1.39 28.54
CA SER A 78 24.14 -2.69 28.77
C SER A 78 25.52 -2.86 28.12
N ARG A 79 25.99 -1.89 27.31
CA ARG A 79 27.20 -2.04 26.47
C ARG A 79 28.24 -0.95 26.65
N TYR A 80 27.85 0.25 27.05
CA TYR A 80 28.74 1.41 27.09
C TYR A 80 28.66 2.07 28.45
N GLU A 81 29.82 2.51 28.94
CA GLU A 81 29.94 3.20 30.23
C GLU A 81 29.08 4.47 30.29
N GLY A 82 28.65 4.81 31.50
CA GLY A 82 27.76 5.95 31.82
C GLY A 82 27.93 7.22 30.97
N PRO A 83 29.12 7.82 30.83
CA PRO A 83 29.27 9.08 30.09
C PRO A 83 28.81 9.00 28.62
N ASN A 84 28.96 7.85 27.96
CA ASN A 84 28.45 7.66 26.60
C ASN A 84 26.94 7.46 26.59
N TYR A 85 26.41 6.66 27.52
CA TYR A 85 24.96 6.46 27.66
C TYR A 85 24.23 7.79 27.93
N ASP A 86 24.71 8.62 28.85
CA ASP A 86 24.06 9.88 29.22
C ASP A 86 24.04 10.92 28.11
N VAL A 87 25.15 11.08 27.36
CA VAL A 87 25.19 11.97 26.19
C VAL A 87 24.18 11.51 25.13
N VAL A 88 24.09 10.21 24.87
CA VAL A 88 23.15 9.68 23.87
C VAL A 88 21.71 9.77 24.34
N ARG A 89 21.42 9.48 25.62
CA ARG A 89 20.09 9.65 26.22
C ARG A 89 19.63 11.11 26.10
N ARG A 90 20.45 12.07 26.56
CA ARG A 90 20.20 13.52 26.41
C ARG A 90 19.95 13.94 24.95
N TYR A 91 20.71 13.39 24.00
CA TYR A 91 20.52 13.68 22.57
C TYR A 91 19.17 13.18 22.05
N LEU A 92 18.78 11.94 22.40
CA LEU A 92 17.49 11.36 21.98
C LEU A 92 16.31 12.08 22.66
N ASP A 93 16.45 12.49 23.92
CA ASP A 93 15.47 13.30 24.65
C ASP A 93 15.34 14.69 23.99
N ARG A 94 16.45 15.38 23.68
CA ARG A 94 16.42 16.67 22.99
C ARG A 94 15.81 16.56 21.58
N LEU A 95 16.01 15.44 20.88
CA LEU A 95 15.30 15.17 19.61
C LEU A 95 13.78 15.03 19.81
N ARG A 96 13.34 14.41 20.91
CA ARG A 96 11.90 14.30 21.25
C ARG A 96 11.31 15.65 21.63
N MET A 97 12.04 16.48 22.38
CA MET A 97 11.69 17.88 22.70
C MET A 97 11.59 18.74 21.43
N ALA A 98 12.52 18.58 20.48
CA ALA A 98 12.48 19.19 19.15
C ALA A 98 11.44 18.55 18.19
N ASN A 99 10.39 17.95 18.76
CA ASN A 99 9.25 17.31 18.09
C ASN A 99 9.62 16.36 16.93
N ARG A 100 10.72 15.59 17.07
CA ARG A 100 11.06 14.53 16.10
C ARG A 100 10.25 13.27 16.38
N SER A 101 9.82 12.59 15.33
CA SER A 101 9.05 11.35 15.46
C SER A 101 9.88 10.21 16.03
N TYR A 102 9.24 9.31 16.80
CA TYR A 102 9.91 8.14 17.38
C TYR A 102 10.66 7.30 16.33
N GLY A 103 10.13 7.14 15.12
CA GLY A 103 10.83 6.41 14.04
C GLY A 103 12.14 7.07 13.61
N ARG A 104 12.25 8.41 13.68
CA ARG A 104 13.51 9.13 13.46
C ARG A 104 14.46 8.99 14.64
N ILE A 105 13.94 9.04 15.86
CA ILE A 105 14.73 8.85 17.10
C ILE A 105 15.31 7.43 17.15
N ALA A 106 14.52 6.41 16.85
CA ALA A 106 14.96 5.01 16.77
C ALA A 106 16.04 4.79 15.70
N SER A 107 15.90 5.47 14.55
CA SER A 107 16.93 5.47 13.50
C SER A 107 18.25 6.07 13.99
N TYR A 108 18.22 7.21 14.71
CA TYR A 108 19.42 7.77 15.30
C TYR A 108 20.00 6.88 16.41
N ALA A 109 19.19 6.36 17.33
CA ALA A 109 19.63 5.48 18.41
C ALA A 109 20.35 4.21 17.92
N GLU A 110 19.84 3.56 16.87
CA GLU A 110 20.48 2.38 16.27
C GLU A 110 21.75 2.76 15.47
N CYS A 111 21.82 3.95 14.87
CA CYS A 111 23.05 4.45 14.25
C CYS A 111 24.11 4.81 15.31
N THR A 112 23.73 5.38 16.45
CA THR A 112 24.64 5.70 17.54
C THR A 112 25.19 4.44 18.21
N ASN A 113 24.37 3.40 18.41
CA ASN A 113 24.85 2.06 18.78
C ASN A 113 25.95 1.55 17.82
N ARG A 114 25.77 1.73 16.51
CA ARG A 114 26.76 1.32 15.50
C ARG A 114 28.04 2.15 15.58
N ILE A 115 27.95 3.45 15.82
CA ILE A 115 29.12 4.35 15.94
C ILE A 115 29.92 4.00 17.21
N LEU A 116 29.26 3.83 18.36
CA LEU A 116 29.90 3.46 19.62
C LEU A 116 30.54 2.07 19.58
N ALA A 117 30.05 1.16 18.72
CA ALA A 117 30.71 -0.12 18.46
C ALA A 117 32.05 0.02 17.70
N ILE A 118 32.28 1.14 17.00
CA ILE A 118 33.55 1.44 16.31
C ILE A 118 34.50 2.20 17.25
N CYS A 119 33.98 3.15 18.04
CA CYS A 119 34.76 3.89 19.03
C CYS A 119 34.08 3.88 20.40
N GLY A 120 34.59 3.05 21.31
CA GLY A 120 34.09 2.93 22.68
C GLY A 120 34.52 4.04 23.64
N ARG A 121 35.46 4.92 23.24
CA ARG A 121 35.89 6.07 24.06
C ARG A 121 34.73 7.04 24.33
N PRO A 122 34.74 7.82 25.43
CA PRO A 122 33.77 8.88 25.65
C PRO A 122 33.65 9.83 24.45
N ILE A 123 32.43 10.12 23.98
CA ILE A 123 32.19 10.97 22.78
C ILE A 123 32.87 12.34 22.92
N VAL A 124 32.86 12.90 24.14
CA VAL A 124 33.49 14.19 24.48
C VAL A 124 35.03 14.18 24.42
N GLN A 125 35.65 13.01 24.26
CA GLN A 125 37.11 12.84 24.10
C GLN A 125 37.53 12.50 22.66
N TRP A 126 36.58 12.37 21.72
CA TRP A 126 36.90 12.03 20.34
C TRP A 126 37.63 13.18 19.66
N ASN A 127 38.82 12.91 19.14
CA ASN A 127 39.56 13.86 18.33
C ASN A 127 39.18 13.74 16.84
N ARG A 128 39.77 14.59 15.99
CA ARG A 128 39.53 14.56 14.54
C ARG A 128 39.98 13.23 13.90
N GLU A 129 41.06 12.63 14.37
CA GLU A 129 41.59 11.35 13.84
C GLU A 129 40.65 10.18 14.17
N ASP A 130 40.03 10.18 15.35
CA ASP A 130 38.99 9.24 15.75
C ASP A 130 37.78 9.33 14.80
N ILE A 131 37.36 10.56 14.45
CA ILE A 131 36.28 10.81 13.50
C ILE A 131 36.64 10.34 12.09
N GLU A 132 37.86 10.65 11.61
CA GLU A 132 38.33 10.23 10.28
C GLU A 132 38.46 8.69 10.20
N ARG A 133 38.90 8.03 11.27
CA ARG A 133 38.91 6.55 11.39
C ARG A 133 37.49 5.98 11.34
N MET A 134 36.55 6.51 12.14
CA MET A 134 35.15 6.08 12.13
C MET A 134 34.49 6.28 10.75
N HIS A 135 34.79 7.40 10.08
CA HIS A 135 34.30 7.67 8.74
C HIS A 135 34.79 6.62 7.74
N ARG A 136 36.09 6.30 7.77
CA ARG A 136 36.71 5.28 6.91
C ARG A 136 36.06 3.91 7.12
N GLU A 137 35.92 3.47 8.36
CA GLU A 137 35.31 2.16 8.66
C GLU A 137 33.85 2.07 8.22
N ILE A 138 33.06 3.14 8.39
CA ILE A 138 31.69 3.21 7.86
C ILE A 138 31.70 3.19 6.31
N ALA A 139 32.65 3.88 5.67
CA ALA A 139 32.80 3.90 4.21
C ALA A 139 33.17 2.53 3.63
N ASP A 140 34.07 1.80 4.28
CA ASP A 140 34.56 0.48 3.83
C ASP A 140 33.64 -0.68 4.23
N SER A 141 32.71 -0.45 5.16
CA SER A 141 31.74 -1.46 5.60
C SER A 141 30.90 -2.06 4.47
N LYS A 142 30.41 -3.29 4.66
CA LYS A 142 29.50 -3.98 3.71
C LYS A 142 28.04 -3.47 3.76
N TYR A 143 27.77 -2.36 4.46
CA TYR A 143 26.43 -1.79 4.55
C TYR A 143 25.98 -1.12 3.24
N ALA A 144 24.67 -1.12 2.98
CA ALA A 144 24.10 -0.36 1.85
C ALA A 144 24.37 1.14 2.00
N ASN A 145 24.52 1.86 0.89
CA ASN A 145 24.84 3.31 0.88
C ASN A 145 23.87 4.15 1.73
N SER A 146 22.58 3.81 1.75
CA SER A 146 21.59 4.46 2.62
C SER A 146 21.91 4.31 4.11
N VAL A 147 22.41 3.14 4.55
CA VAL A 147 22.80 2.89 5.94
C VAL A 147 24.10 3.61 6.28
N LYS A 148 25.07 3.66 5.34
CA LYS A 148 26.30 4.47 5.49
C LYS A 148 25.96 5.95 5.66
N LYS A 149 25.13 6.49 4.77
CA LYS A 149 24.59 7.86 4.80
C LYS A 149 23.86 8.19 6.10
N ASP A 150 22.96 7.33 6.57
CA ASP A 150 22.23 7.56 7.81
C ASP A 150 23.16 7.50 9.03
N THR A 151 24.12 6.56 9.04
CA THR A 151 25.12 6.44 10.13
C THR A 151 26.05 7.65 10.17
N LEU A 152 26.59 8.10 9.04
CA LEU A 152 27.41 9.32 8.97
C LEU A 152 26.60 10.59 9.32
N THR A 153 25.31 10.64 8.95
CA THR A 153 24.42 11.73 9.38
C THR A 153 24.19 11.72 10.89
N ALA A 154 24.13 10.54 11.51
CA ALA A 154 24.07 10.41 12.96
C ALA A 154 25.39 10.84 13.61
N LEU A 155 26.55 10.41 13.08
CA LEU A 155 27.90 10.77 13.57
C LEU A 155 28.09 12.28 13.65
N LYS A 156 27.79 13.02 12.57
CA LYS A 156 27.85 14.50 12.57
C LYS A 156 27.00 15.13 13.67
N ARG A 157 25.82 14.56 13.94
CA ARG A 157 24.83 15.14 14.87
C ARG A 157 25.15 14.82 16.33
N ILE A 158 25.53 13.58 16.64
CA ILE A 158 25.84 13.20 18.02
C ILE A 158 27.13 13.87 18.50
N TYR A 159 28.14 14.00 17.64
CA TYR A 159 29.40 14.67 18.02
C TYR A 159 29.19 16.17 18.26
N HIS A 160 28.55 16.88 17.33
CA HIS A 160 28.25 18.31 17.52
C HIS A 160 27.33 18.54 18.74
N PHE A 161 26.33 17.67 18.98
CA PHE A 161 25.54 17.74 20.21
C PHE A 161 26.39 17.51 21.48
N ALA A 162 27.35 16.59 21.46
CA ALA A 162 28.23 16.35 22.59
C ALA A 162 29.16 17.53 22.91
N MET A 163 29.58 18.30 21.89
CA MET A 163 30.48 19.45 22.05
C MET A 163 29.76 20.78 22.34
N HIS A 164 28.52 20.96 21.87
CA HIS A 164 27.79 22.25 21.97
C HIS A 164 26.42 22.17 22.68
N ASP A 165 25.95 20.97 23.06
CA ASP A 165 24.60 20.70 23.60
C ASP A 165 23.43 21.20 22.73
N GLU A 166 23.64 21.46 21.43
CA GLU A 166 22.59 21.90 20.51
C GLU A 166 22.29 20.87 19.40
N ILE A 167 21.08 20.93 18.84
CA ILE A 167 20.71 20.13 17.67
C ILE A 167 20.93 20.97 16.42
N PRO A 168 21.80 20.54 15.49
CA PRO A 168 22.18 21.37 14.36
C PRO A 168 21.00 21.54 13.40
N SER A 169 20.64 22.80 13.16
CA SER A 169 19.50 23.22 12.35
C SER A 169 19.83 23.30 10.85
N GLY A 170 21.11 23.47 10.50
CA GLY A 170 21.58 23.73 9.14
C GLY A 170 21.60 22.52 8.20
N ARG A 171 21.65 22.83 6.90
CA ARG A 171 22.14 21.91 5.86
C ARG A 171 23.67 21.97 5.83
N SER A 172 24.30 20.98 5.19
CA SER A 172 25.76 20.76 5.18
C SER A 172 26.63 22.03 5.20
N GLY A 173 27.49 22.16 6.21
CA GLY A 173 28.51 23.22 6.31
C GLY A 173 28.17 24.37 7.26
N GLN A 174 26.89 24.65 7.52
CA GLN A 174 26.49 25.69 8.47
C GLN A 174 25.94 25.07 9.77
N GLY A 175 26.44 25.52 10.92
CA GLY A 175 26.01 25.05 12.24
C GLY A 175 26.37 23.60 12.57
N TYR A 176 27.59 23.14 12.21
CA TYR A 176 28.18 21.89 12.68
C TYR A 176 29.60 22.15 13.16
N ASP A 177 30.08 21.38 14.13
CA ASP A 177 31.46 21.47 14.64
C ASP A 177 32.49 21.26 13.50
N PRO A 178 33.60 22.03 13.46
CA PRO A 178 34.65 21.90 12.44
C PRO A 178 35.21 20.49 12.23
N ALA A 179 35.30 19.66 13.29
CA ALA A 179 35.81 18.29 13.21
C ALA A 179 34.87 17.32 12.48
N VAL A 180 33.59 17.66 12.29
CA VAL A 180 32.60 16.86 11.54
C VAL A 180 31.97 17.60 10.36
N SER A 181 32.21 18.90 10.20
CA SER A 181 31.61 19.74 9.16
C SER A 181 31.91 19.22 7.75
N TRP A 182 33.14 18.74 7.52
CA TRP A 182 33.66 18.17 6.26
C TRP A 182 32.99 16.87 5.83
N ILE A 183 32.41 16.10 6.76
CA ILE A 183 31.74 14.83 6.44
C ILE A 183 30.56 15.12 5.52
N THR A 184 30.48 14.45 4.37
CA THR A 184 29.42 14.64 3.38
C THR A 184 28.60 13.36 3.19
N PRO A 185 27.64 13.03 4.08
CA PRO A 185 26.88 11.77 3.98
C PRO A 185 26.11 11.62 2.67
N GLY A 186 25.86 12.73 1.96
CA GLY A 186 25.24 12.78 0.65
C GLY A 186 26.08 12.20 -0.49
N SER A 187 27.39 11.95 -0.32
CA SER A 187 28.23 11.31 -1.34
C SER A 187 27.94 9.81 -1.51
N PHE A 188 27.37 9.17 -0.48
CA PHE A 188 26.95 7.77 -0.52
C PHE A 188 25.59 7.65 -1.22
N THR A 189 25.61 7.67 -2.55
CA THR A 189 24.46 7.44 -3.44
C THR A 189 24.62 6.15 -4.23
N ASP A 190 23.49 5.49 -4.49
CA ASP A 190 23.44 4.37 -5.42
C ASP A 190 23.51 4.89 -6.85
N ARG A 191 24.32 4.27 -7.72
CA ARG A 191 24.49 4.68 -9.14
C ARG A 191 23.23 4.46 -9.99
N HIS A 192 22.37 3.54 -9.56
CA HIS A 192 21.13 3.15 -10.24
C HIS A 192 19.99 3.07 -9.22
N HIS A 193 18.75 3.18 -9.70
CA HIS A 193 17.58 2.95 -8.86
C HIS A 193 17.53 1.49 -8.38
N LYS A 194 17.19 1.28 -7.10
CA LYS A 194 17.14 -0.06 -6.46
C LYS A 194 15.97 -0.94 -6.92
N ILE A 195 14.99 -0.33 -7.56
CA ILE A 195 13.83 -0.99 -8.18
C ILE A 195 13.96 -0.67 -9.65
N GLN A 196 13.87 -1.69 -10.48
CA GLN A 196 13.87 -1.63 -11.92
C GLN A 196 12.47 -1.93 -12.47
N PRO A 197 12.17 -1.60 -13.73
CA PRO A 197 10.84 -1.85 -14.31
C PRO A 197 10.44 -3.33 -14.29
N MET A 198 11.40 -4.22 -14.48
CA MET A 198 11.24 -5.68 -14.38
C MET A 198 10.85 -6.19 -12.98
N ASP A 199 11.16 -5.45 -11.91
CA ASP A 199 10.80 -5.82 -10.54
C ASP A 199 9.32 -5.54 -10.24
N LEU A 200 8.67 -4.69 -11.04
CA LEU A 200 7.27 -4.31 -10.87
C LEU A 200 6.35 -5.50 -11.19
N LEU A 201 5.17 -5.50 -10.59
CA LEU A 201 4.16 -6.53 -10.84
C LEU A 201 3.56 -6.35 -12.25
N THR A 202 3.15 -7.46 -12.87
CA THR A 202 2.27 -7.48 -14.05
C THR A 202 0.81 -7.74 -13.66
N GLU A 203 -0.15 -7.50 -14.57
CA GLU A 203 -1.57 -7.84 -14.37
C GLU A 203 -1.73 -9.32 -13.96
N ASP A 204 -1.11 -10.24 -14.70
CA ASP A 204 -1.15 -11.68 -14.43
C ASP A 204 -0.58 -12.05 -13.05
N GLU A 205 0.50 -11.40 -12.61
CA GLU A 205 1.08 -11.63 -11.28
C GLU A 205 0.14 -11.15 -10.17
N VAL A 206 -0.54 -10.02 -10.36
CA VAL A 206 -1.55 -9.54 -9.39
C VAL A 206 -2.76 -10.47 -9.36
N LEU A 207 -3.26 -10.93 -10.50
CA LEU A 207 -4.38 -11.87 -10.56
C LEU A 207 -4.02 -13.22 -9.91
N LYS A 208 -2.81 -13.75 -10.14
CA LYS A 208 -2.29 -14.94 -9.44
C LYS A 208 -2.17 -14.73 -7.93
N LEU A 209 -1.72 -13.55 -7.48
CA LEU A 209 -1.70 -13.21 -6.05
C LEU A 209 -3.12 -13.19 -5.45
N ILE A 210 -4.10 -12.59 -6.14
CA ILE A 210 -5.50 -12.55 -5.69
C ILE A 210 -6.07 -13.97 -5.60
N GLN A 211 -5.82 -14.83 -6.59
CA GLN A 211 -6.28 -16.22 -6.55
C GLN A 211 -5.62 -16.99 -5.40
N ALA A 212 -4.31 -16.86 -5.21
CA ALA A 212 -3.61 -17.46 -4.08
C ALA A 212 -4.12 -16.99 -2.70
N VAL A 213 -4.62 -15.75 -2.60
CA VAL A 213 -5.33 -15.24 -1.41
C VAL A 213 -6.68 -15.92 -1.23
N LYS A 214 -7.48 -16.05 -2.30
CA LYS A 214 -8.78 -16.76 -2.27
C LYS A 214 -8.62 -18.20 -1.81
N ASP A 215 -7.66 -18.93 -2.38
CA ASP A 215 -7.46 -20.36 -2.15
C ASP A 215 -6.78 -20.70 -0.81
N GLY A 216 -6.32 -19.71 -0.04
CA GLY A 216 -5.36 -19.94 1.06
C GLY A 216 -5.55 -19.08 2.29
N SER A 217 -6.55 -18.19 2.34
CA SER A 217 -6.71 -17.25 3.43
C SER A 217 -7.95 -17.51 4.28
N ARG A 218 -7.82 -17.32 5.61
CA ARG A 218 -8.97 -17.31 6.54
C ARG A 218 -9.89 -16.11 6.33
N TYR A 219 -9.34 -14.98 5.86
CA TYR A 219 -10.07 -13.71 5.73
C TYR A 219 -10.09 -13.29 4.25
N ILE A 220 -10.77 -14.08 3.41
CA ILE A 220 -10.70 -14.00 1.94
C ILE A 220 -11.08 -12.59 1.45
N ARG A 221 -12.34 -12.16 1.65
CA ARG A 221 -12.84 -10.88 1.10
C ARG A 221 -12.01 -9.69 1.58
N ARG A 222 -11.70 -9.64 2.88
CA ARG A 222 -10.81 -8.65 3.48
C ARG A 222 -9.48 -8.57 2.75
N ASN A 223 -8.79 -9.70 2.60
CA ASN A 223 -7.43 -9.73 2.08
C ASN A 223 -7.39 -9.50 0.57
N VAL A 224 -8.44 -9.90 -0.18
CA VAL A 224 -8.63 -9.50 -1.58
C VAL A 224 -8.79 -7.98 -1.69
N ALA A 225 -9.67 -7.38 -0.88
CA ALA A 225 -9.85 -5.92 -0.83
C ALA A 225 -8.54 -5.18 -0.48
N MET A 226 -7.72 -5.72 0.44
CA MET A 226 -6.39 -5.17 0.74
C MET A 226 -5.47 -5.15 -0.49
N VAL A 227 -5.46 -6.20 -1.31
CA VAL A 227 -4.60 -6.28 -2.51
C VAL A 227 -5.05 -5.30 -3.58
N PHE A 228 -6.35 -5.23 -3.87
CA PHE A 228 -6.93 -4.24 -4.80
C PHE A 228 -6.61 -2.80 -4.36
N MET A 229 -6.90 -2.45 -3.10
CA MET A 229 -6.66 -1.10 -2.59
C MET A 229 -5.16 -0.74 -2.51
N LEU A 230 -4.27 -1.69 -2.19
CA LEU A 230 -2.81 -1.47 -2.22
C LEU A 230 -2.31 -1.06 -3.59
N LEU A 231 -2.86 -1.67 -4.64
CA LEU A 231 -2.53 -1.36 -6.02
C LEU A 231 -3.20 -0.05 -6.44
N GLU A 232 -4.54 -0.02 -6.53
CA GLU A 232 -5.28 1.11 -7.09
C GLU A 232 -5.12 2.41 -6.27
N GLY A 233 -5.18 2.33 -4.94
CA GLY A 233 -4.96 3.50 -4.08
C GLY A 233 -3.50 3.88 -3.89
N ALA A 234 -2.57 3.06 -4.41
CA ALA A 234 -1.13 3.18 -4.21
C ALA A 234 -0.72 3.45 -2.74
N TYR A 235 -1.48 2.93 -1.77
CA TYR A 235 -1.38 3.34 -0.38
C TYR A 235 -0.02 3.00 0.25
N ARG A 236 0.43 3.83 1.19
CA ARG A 236 1.44 3.37 2.15
C ARG A 236 0.77 2.35 3.09
N PRO A 237 1.46 1.31 3.58
CA PRO A 237 0.82 0.30 4.44
C PRO A 237 0.20 0.89 5.72
N GLY A 238 0.81 1.92 6.29
CA GLY A 238 0.22 2.66 7.42
C GLY A 238 -0.98 3.54 7.06
N GLU A 239 -1.06 4.05 5.83
CA GLU A 239 -2.26 4.75 5.35
C GLU A 239 -3.42 3.77 5.15
N LEU A 240 -3.14 2.59 4.57
CA LEU A 240 -4.12 1.53 4.33
C LEU A 240 -4.67 0.94 5.64
N LEU A 241 -3.78 0.55 6.57
CA LEU A 241 -4.17 -0.11 7.82
C LEU A 241 -4.86 0.83 8.82
N ALA A 242 -4.74 2.15 8.64
CA ALA A 242 -5.40 3.16 9.46
C ALA A 242 -6.69 3.71 8.83
N ILE A 243 -7.21 3.11 7.75
CA ILE A 243 -8.53 3.46 7.22
C ILE A 243 -9.59 3.07 8.26
N MET A 244 -10.45 4.02 8.61
CA MET A 244 -11.65 3.77 9.42
C MET A 244 -12.85 3.51 8.51
N VAL A 245 -13.86 2.77 9.01
CA VAL A 245 -15.10 2.48 8.26
C VAL A 245 -15.78 3.77 7.80
N GLY A 246 -15.90 4.78 8.67
CA GLY A 246 -16.46 6.10 8.29
C GLY A 246 -15.65 6.87 7.24
N GLY A 247 -14.40 6.45 6.98
CA GLY A 247 -13.56 6.97 5.90
C GLY A 247 -13.87 6.38 4.52
N VAL A 248 -14.74 5.36 4.42
CA VAL A 248 -15.08 4.67 3.17
C VAL A 248 -16.52 4.99 2.77
N LYS A 249 -16.68 5.62 1.60
CA LYS A 249 -17.98 5.93 1.01
C LYS A 249 -18.16 5.11 -0.26
N LEU A 250 -19.17 4.24 -0.27
CA LEU A 250 -19.61 3.53 -1.47
C LEU A 250 -20.54 4.44 -2.28
N HIS A 251 -20.34 4.44 -3.60
CA HIS A 251 -21.23 5.05 -4.60
C HIS A 251 -21.55 3.98 -5.65
N ASP A 252 -22.45 4.25 -6.60
CA ASP A 252 -22.65 3.27 -7.68
C ASP A 252 -21.42 3.19 -8.59
N GLY A 253 -20.89 1.97 -8.73
CA GLY A 253 -19.70 1.66 -9.53
C GLY A 253 -18.33 2.07 -8.97
N TYR A 254 -18.25 2.83 -7.87
CA TYR A 254 -16.96 3.27 -7.29
C TYR A 254 -17.02 3.51 -5.77
N ALA A 255 -15.85 3.53 -5.13
CA ALA A 255 -15.68 3.93 -3.73
C ALA A 255 -14.84 5.21 -3.62
N GLN A 256 -15.11 6.04 -2.62
CA GLN A 256 -14.22 7.11 -2.17
C GLN A 256 -13.64 6.74 -0.81
N VAL A 257 -12.32 6.77 -0.69
CA VAL A 257 -11.61 6.38 0.54
C VAL A 257 -10.75 7.54 1.03
N TYR A 258 -11.09 8.02 2.22
CA TYR A 258 -10.33 9.00 2.97
C TYR A 258 -9.18 8.34 3.74
N THR A 259 -8.00 8.94 3.70
CA THR A 259 -6.83 8.52 4.47
C THR A 259 -6.05 9.72 5.00
N THR A 260 -5.50 9.58 6.20
CA THR A 260 -4.52 10.51 6.77
C THR A 260 -3.13 9.90 6.71
N GLY A 261 -2.10 10.74 6.60
CA GLY A 261 -0.72 10.27 6.49
C GLY A 261 0.29 11.39 6.62
N LYS A 262 1.58 11.03 6.48
CA LYS A 262 2.71 11.94 6.72
C LYS A 262 2.66 13.24 5.89
N THR A 263 2.10 13.20 4.68
CA THR A 263 2.00 14.39 3.80
C THR A 263 0.66 15.13 3.93
N GLY A 264 -0.20 14.74 4.88
CA GLY A 264 -1.55 15.26 5.05
C GLY A 264 -2.64 14.30 4.56
N PRO A 265 -3.92 14.71 4.68
CA PRO A 265 -5.06 13.93 4.26
C PRO A 265 -5.20 13.84 2.74
N LYS A 266 -5.77 12.74 2.25
CA LYS A 266 -6.19 12.57 0.85
C LYS A 266 -7.50 11.79 0.78
N MET A 267 -8.30 12.09 -0.22
CA MET A 267 -9.45 11.29 -0.64
C MET A 267 -9.15 10.73 -2.03
N LEU A 268 -9.24 9.42 -2.20
CA LEU A 268 -9.01 8.75 -3.49
C LEU A 268 -10.29 8.08 -3.97
N THR A 269 -10.56 8.21 -5.26
CA THR A 269 -11.61 7.47 -5.96
C THR A 269 -11.04 6.14 -6.43
N LEU A 270 -11.70 5.03 -6.07
CA LEU A 270 -11.31 3.66 -6.36
C LEU A 270 -12.46 2.96 -7.10
N VAL A 271 -12.25 2.56 -8.34
CA VAL A 271 -13.26 1.95 -9.22
C VAL A 271 -13.13 0.43 -9.24
N SER A 272 -11.91 -0.12 -9.33
CA SER A 272 -11.71 -1.58 -9.36
C SER A 272 -11.72 -2.21 -7.97
N SER A 273 -11.35 -1.46 -6.94
CA SER A 273 -11.51 -1.86 -5.54
C SER A 273 -12.97 -1.82 -5.07
N HIS A 274 -13.89 -1.20 -5.80
CA HIS A 274 -15.29 -1.00 -5.38
C HIS A 274 -15.99 -2.30 -4.96
N ASP A 275 -15.97 -3.31 -5.84
CA ASP A 275 -16.63 -4.59 -5.58
C ASP A 275 -15.98 -5.35 -4.41
N PRO A 276 -14.65 -5.52 -4.35
CA PRO A 276 -13.96 -6.09 -3.18
C PRO A 276 -14.21 -5.34 -1.86
N VAL A 277 -14.27 -4.00 -1.89
CA VAL A 277 -14.56 -3.15 -0.73
C VAL A 277 -15.99 -3.37 -0.24
N ARG A 278 -16.97 -3.36 -1.15
CA ARG A 278 -18.40 -3.64 -0.87
C ARG A 278 -18.58 -5.06 -0.31
N GLU A 279 -17.91 -6.03 -0.90
CA GLU A 279 -17.94 -7.43 -0.48
C GLU A 279 -17.32 -7.65 0.89
N TRP A 280 -16.22 -6.98 1.21
CA TRP A 280 -15.63 -7.01 2.54
C TRP A 280 -16.53 -6.31 3.57
N LEU A 281 -17.10 -5.15 3.26
CA LEU A 281 -18.06 -4.45 4.14
C LEU A 281 -19.28 -5.32 4.51
N SER A 282 -19.73 -6.19 3.59
CA SER A 282 -20.84 -7.11 3.87
C SER A 282 -20.54 -8.18 4.93
N GLU A 283 -19.26 -8.50 5.16
CA GLU A 283 -18.77 -9.45 6.18
C GLU A 283 -18.04 -8.74 7.35
N HIS A 284 -17.95 -7.41 7.32
CA HIS A 284 -17.16 -6.66 8.30
C HIS A 284 -17.81 -6.71 9.69
N PRO A 285 -17.13 -7.23 10.75
CA PRO A 285 -17.76 -7.47 12.05
C PRO A 285 -18.31 -6.25 12.80
N ARG A 286 -17.94 -5.04 12.36
CA ARG A 286 -18.38 -3.75 12.91
C ARG A 286 -18.65 -2.73 11.79
N ALA A 287 -19.38 -3.15 10.75
CA ALA A 287 -19.62 -2.33 9.55
C ALA A 287 -20.42 -1.04 9.81
N ASP A 288 -21.09 -0.97 10.95
CA ASP A 288 -21.94 0.12 11.44
C ASP A 288 -21.23 1.05 12.45
N ASP A 289 -20.02 0.71 12.87
CA ASP A 289 -19.16 1.50 13.75
C ASP A 289 -18.19 2.34 12.89
N PRO A 290 -18.41 3.66 12.71
CA PRO A 290 -17.59 4.50 11.84
C PRO A 290 -16.15 4.66 12.35
N ASP A 291 -15.92 4.49 13.65
CA ASP A 291 -14.62 4.61 14.31
C ASP A 291 -13.85 3.26 14.35
N SER A 292 -14.47 2.18 13.87
CA SER A 292 -13.78 0.91 13.65
C SER A 292 -12.78 0.98 12.50
N PHE A 293 -11.65 0.30 12.63
CA PHE A 293 -10.73 0.08 11.52
C PHE A 293 -11.40 -0.73 10.41
N PHE A 294 -11.41 -0.20 9.20
CA PHE A 294 -11.95 -0.84 8.01
C PHE A 294 -11.29 -2.20 7.72
N PHE A 295 -9.98 -2.33 7.95
CA PHE A 295 -9.30 -3.63 7.91
C PHE A 295 -9.24 -4.25 9.31
N PHE A 296 -10.42 -4.67 9.78
CA PHE A 296 -10.59 -5.27 11.10
C PHE A 296 -9.88 -6.63 11.25
N GLN A 297 -9.39 -6.88 12.46
CA GLN A 297 -9.00 -8.20 12.94
C GLN A 297 -9.34 -8.35 14.43
N ALA A 298 -9.90 -9.50 14.81
CA ALA A 298 -10.20 -9.83 16.20
C ALA A 298 -8.91 -9.99 17.03
N ASN A 299 -8.42 -8.88 17.58
CA ASN A 299 -7.29 -8.76 18.50
C ASN A 299 -7.48 -7.52 19.41
N LYS A 300 -6.63 -7.33 20.43
CA LYS A 300 -6.70 -6.21 21.41
C LYS A 300 -6.84 -4.81 20.76
N LYS A 301 -6.33 -4.60 19.54
CA LYS A 301 -6.32 -3.31 18.83
C LYS A 301 -7.37 -3.21 17.71
N GLY A 302 -8.13 -4.26 17.42
CA GLY A 302 -9.13 -4.29 16.34
C GLY A 302 -8.60 -4.17 14.90
N VAL A 303 -7.28 -4.06 14.69
CA VAL A 303 -6.66 -3.74 13.39
C VAL A 303 -5.75 -4.88 12.90
N VAL A 304 -5.66 -5.08 11.59
CA VAL A 304 -4.65 -5.98 10.99
C VAL A 304 -3.23 -5.47 11.27
N PRO A 305 -2.36 -6.25 11.94
CA PRO A 305 -0.97 -5.87 12.15
C PRO A 305 -0.18 -5.80 10.84
N TYR A 306 0.77 -4.86 10.73
CA TYR A 306 1.65 -4.75 9.56
C TYR A 306 2.39 -6.06 9.24
N THR A 307 2.82 -6.81 10.27
CA THR A 307 3.43 -8.14 10.14
C THR A 307 2.48 -9.16 9.51
N SER A 308 1.18 -9.13 9.85
CA SER A 308 0.16 -9.99 9.27
C SER A 308 -0.10 -9.67 7.79
N LEU A 309 -0.09 -8.39 7.40
CA LEU A 309 -0.14 -7.98 5.99
C LEU A 309 1.07 -8.50 5.21
N VAL A 310 2.29 -8.31 5.73
CA VAL A 310 3.52 -8.81 5.08
C VAL A 310 3.52 -10.34 4.99
N TYR A 311 3.06 -11.05 6.02
CA TYR A 311 2.92 -12.51 6.01
C TYR A 311 1.90 -12.99 4.97
N MET A 312 0.72 -12.35 4.91
CA MET A 312 -0.32 -12.66 3.92
C MET A 312 0.23 -12.55 2.49
N LEU A 313 0.90 -11.45 2.16
CA LEU A 313 1.49 -11.24 0.83
C LEU A 313 2.61 -12.24 0.52
N LYS A 314 3.47 -12.56 1.49
CA LYS A 314 4.53 -13.57 1.31
C LYS A 314 3.98 -14.98 1.11
N SER A 315 2.89 -15.31 1.80
CA SER A 315 2.19 -16.60 1.64
C SER A 315 1.54 -16.70 0.25
N ALA A 316 0.83 -15.64 -0.17
CA ALA A 316 0.25 -15.53 -1.50
C ALA A 316 1.32 -15.61 -2.60
N GLN A 317 2.43 -14.88 -2.47
CA GLN A 317 3.57 -14.96 -3.41
C GLN A 317 4.07 -16.40 -3.57
N LYS A 318 4.32 -17.11 -2.46
CA LYS A 318 4.83 -18.49 -2.50
C LYS A 318 3.83 -19.43 -3.17
N LYS A 319 2.53 -19.30 -2.88
CA LYS A 319 1.47 -20.13 -3.48
C LYS A 319 1.24 -19.81 -4.97
N ALA A 320 1.41 -18.55 -5.37
CA ALA A 320 1.33 -18.09 -6.75
C ALA A 320 2.55 -18.44 -7.63
N GLY A 321 3.63 -18.99 -7.05
CA GLY A 321 4.86 -19.32 -7.76
C GLY A 321 5.65 -18.10 -8.25
N ILE A 322 5.48 -16.93 -7.62
CA ILE A 322 6.12 -15.69 -8.07
C ILE A 322 7.53 -15.58 -7.48
N GLU A 323 8.55 -15.60 -8.34
CA GLU A 323 9.96 -15.48 -7.95
C GLU A 323 10.31 -14.07 -7.44
N LYS A 324 9.72 -13.03 -8.05
CA LYS A 324 9.89 -11.63 -7.63
C LYS A 324 9.55 -11.49 -6.14
N ARG A 325 10.41 -10.79 -5.40
CA ARG A 325 10.13 -10.46 -4.00
C ARG A 325 8.89 -9.57 -3.92
N VAL A 326 7.80 -10.03 -3.32
CA VAL A 326 6.59 -9.22 -3.12
C VAL A 326 6.58 -8.61 -1.72
N TRP A 327 6.37 -7.29 -1.63
CA TRP A 327 6.19 -6.58 -0.35
C TRP A 327 5.18 -5.43 -0.51
N PRO A 328 4.55 -4.93 0.57
CA PRO A 328 3.45 -3.97 0.47
C PRO A 328 3.74 -2.71 -0.37
N TYR A 329 4.96 -2.17 -0.31
CA TYR A 329 5.33 -0.98 -1.09
C TYR A 329 5.54 -1.28 -2.60
N LEU A 330 5.69 -2.54 -3.02
CA LEU A 330 5.85 -2.88 -4.44
C LEU A 330 4.58 -2.57 -5.24
N PHE A 331 3.40 -2.83 -4.68
CA PHE A 331 2.11 -2.45 -5.27
C PHE A 331 2.04 -0.95 -5.54
N ARG A 332 2.44 -0.14 -4.54
CA ARG A 332 2.56 1.31 -4.68
C ARG A 332 3.60 1.72 -5.74
N HIS A 333 4.72 1.02 -5.86
CA HIS A 333 5.71 1.31 -6.93
C HIS A 333 5.17 1.01 -8.32
N THR A 334 4.50 -0.14 -8.46
CA THR A 334 3.84 -0.57 -9.69
C THR A 334 2.77 0.44 -10.10
N ALA A 335 1.85 0.76 -9.20
CA ALA A 335 0.75 1.67 -9.47
C ALA A 335 1.19 3.09 -9.80
N LEU A 336 2.20 3.64 -9.11
CA LEU A 336 2.69 4.99 -9.41
C LEU A 336 3.51 5.07 -10.70
N THR A 337 4.13 3.97 -11.12
CA THR A 337 4.76 3.86 -12.46
C THR A 337 3.68 3.82 -13.55
N GLU A 338 2.57 3.13 -13.32
CA GLU A 338 1.45 3.09 -14.26
C GLU A 338 0.66 4.41 -14.29
N TYR A 339 0.44 5.06 -13.14
CA TYR A 339 -0.24 6.35 -13.07
C TYR A 339 0.62 7.51 -13.58
N SER A 340 1.95 7.50 -13.44
CA SER A 340 2.78 8.54 -14.07
C SER A 340 2.64 8.51 -15.59
N LYS A 341 2.60 7.31 -16.19
CA LYS A 341 2.36 7.07 -17.63
C LYS A 341 0.96 7.51 -18.08
N MET A 342 -0.10 7.20 -17.31
CA MET A 342 -1.49 7.40 -17.74
C MET A 342 -2.11 8.74 -17.33
N LEU A 343 -1.76 9.25 -16.14
CA LEU A 343 -2.45 10.37 -15.48
C LEU A 343 -1.53 11.60 -15.28
N GLY A 344 -0.24 11.48 -15.57
CA GLY A 344 0.75 12.55 -15.41
C GLY A 344 0.71 13.17 -14.01
N ASN A 345 0.58 14.49 -13.93
CA ASN A 345 0.56 15.22 -12.65
C ASN A 345 -0.56 14.79 -11.67
N VAL A 346 -1.66 14.19 -12.15
CA VAL A 346 -2.72 13.66 -11.26
C VAL A 346 -2.22 12.47 -10.42
N ALA A 347 -1.22 11.73 -10.91
CA ALA A 347 -0.55 10.67 -10.14
C ALA A 347 0.06 11.16 -8.81
N LYS A 348 0.38 12.46 -8.68
CA LYS A 348 0.87 13.05 -7.41
C LYS A 348 -0.15 12.94 -6.28
N VAL A 349 -1.45 12.87 -6.57
CA VAL A 349 -2.54 12.71 -5.59
C VAL A 349 -2.49 11.30 -4.98
N TYR A 350 -2.46 10.26 -5.80
CA TYR A 350 -2.23 8.87 -5.38
C TYR A 350 -0.89 8.72 -4.63
N GLY A 351 0.14 9.42 -5.11
CA GLY A 351 1.45 9.56 -4.47
C GLY A 351 1.42 10.19 -3.07
N ASN A 352 0.39 10.97 -2.74
CA ASN A 352 0.38 11.90 -1.60
C ASN A 352 1.66 12.75 -1.58
N TRP A 353 1.93 13.46 -2.67
CA TRP A 353 3.05 14.36 -2.85
C TRP A 353 2.56 15.80 -3.03
N SER A 354 3.33 16.76 -2.53
CA SER A 354 3.06 18.18 -2.80
C SER A 354 3.22 18.49 -4.29
N LYS A 355 2.51 19.53 -4.78
CA LYS A 355 2.56 19.95 -6.20
C LYS A 355 4.00 20.21 -6.68
N ALA A 356 4.81 20.86 -5.83
CA ALA A 356 6.22 21.17 -6.07
C ALA A 356 7.19 19.98 -5.88
N SER A 357 6.69 18.77 -5.59
CA SER A 357 7.54 17.60 -5.43
C SER A 357 7.98 17.03 -6.79
N ASN A 358 9.28 16.80 -6.94
CA ASN A 358 9.88 16.10 -8.08
C ASN A 358 9.80 14.57 -7.95
N MET A 359 9.12 14.02 -6.93
CA MET A 359 9.04 12.57 -6.71
C MET A 359 8.42 11.78 -7.88
N ILE A 360 7.66 12.41 -8.76
CA ILE A 360 7.06 11.77 -9.93
C ILE A 360 8.12 11.30 -10.95
N SER A 361 9.25 12.02 -11.10
CA SER A 361 10.26 11.68 -12.11
C SER A 361 10.92 10.32 -11.86
N VAL A 362 11.02 9.92 -10.58
CA VAL A 362 11.49 8.57 -10.19
C VAL A 362 10.66 7.47 -10.84
N TYR A 363 9.37 7.70 -11.08
CA TYR A 363 8.44 6.74 -11.70
C TYR A 363 8.33 6.93 -13.21
N GLU A 364 8.54 8.15 -13.71
CA GLU A 364 8.67 8.41 -15.16
C GLU A 364 9.91 7.69 -15.74
N HIS A 365 11.04 7.71 -15.03
CA HIS A 365 12.24 6.95 -15.41
C HIS A 365 12.06 5.42 -15.34
N LEU A 366 11.20 4.92 -14.44
CA LEU A 366 10.80 3.50 -14.45
C LEU A 366 9.83 3.16 -15.59
N GLY A 367 9.20 4.18 -16.21
CA GLY A 367 8.38 4.00 -17.40
C GLY A 367 9.14 4.11 -18.72
N SER A 368 10.36 4.65 -18.73
CA SER A 368 11.12 4.88 -19.98
C SER A 368 11.80 3.63 -20.55
N SER A 369 11.80 2.50 -19.84
CA SER A 369 12.17 1.19 -20.42
C SER A 369 11.23 0.76 -21.54
N ASP A 370 10.01 1.29 -21.57
CA ASP A 370 8.98 0.94 -22.56
C ASP A 370 9.26 1.58 -23.95
N GLN A 371 10.50 2.02 -24.20
CA GLN A 371 10.99 2.50 -25.49
C GLN A 371 10.79 1.45 -26.58
N GLU A 372 11.01 0.17 -26.28
CA GLU A 372 10.75 -0.93 -27.23
C GLU A 372 9.26 -0.99 -27.63
N ASP A 373 8.34 -1.00 -26.66
CA ASP A 373 6.89 -1.03 -26.93
C ASP A 373 6.43 0.21 -27.72
N ALA A 374 6.99 1.38 -27.44
CA ALA A 374 6.72 2.61 -28.17
C ALA A 374 7.25 2.57 -29.62
N VAL A 375 8.46 2.07 -29.83
CA VAL A 375 9.09 1.94 -31.16
C VAL A 375 8.39 0.86 -31.99
N LEU A 376 8.10 -0.31 -31.42
CA LEU A 376 7.37 -1.38 -32.13
C LEU A 376 5.98 -0.91 -32.57
N ARG A 377 5.29 -0.08 -31.79
CA ARG A 377 4.01 0.55 -32.20
C ARG A 377 4.20 1.60 -33.28
N LEU A 378 5.23 2.44 -33.18
CA LEU A 378 5.54 3.46 -34.19
C LEU A 378 5.80 2.82 -35.57
N HIS A 379 6.41 1.64 -35.59
CA HIS A 379 6.65 0.85 -36.80
C HIS A 379 5.52 -0.13 -37.17
N GLY A 380 4.38 -0.13 -36.46
CA GLY A 380 3.24 -1.03 -36.73
C GLY A 380 3.50 -2.52 -36.45
N LEU A 381 4.63 -2.85 -35.83
CA LEU A 381 5.03 -4.21 -35.45
C LEU A 381 4.29 -4.74 -34.21
N ARG A 382 3.60 -3.85 -33.48
CA ARG A 382 2.79 -4.23 -32.30
C ARG A 382 1.47 -3.47 -32.28
N ASN A 383 0.38 -4.17 -32.59
CA ASN A 383 -0.97 -3.58 -32.68
C ASN A 383 -1.81 -3.76 -31.41
N SER A 384 -1.29 -4.41 -30.36
CA SER A 384 -1.97 -4.52 -29.08
C SER A 384 -1.85 -3.22 -28.27
N ARG A 385 -2.95 -2.84 -27.59
CA ARG A 385 -2.91 -1.78 -26.57
C ARG A 385 -1.96 -2.15 -25.42
N ARG A 386 -1.55 -1.14 -24.65
CA ARG A 386 -0.66 -1.34 -23.50
C ARG A 386 -1.39 -2.22 -22.47
N GLN A 387 -0.78 -3.33 -22.11
CA GLN A 387 -1.13 -4.02 -20.87
C GLN A 387 -0.75 -3.06 -19.73
N SER A 388 -1.69 -2.77 -18.84
CA SER A 388 -1.43 -1.99 -17.64
C SER A 388 -1.59 -2.93 -16.45
N THR A 389 -0.72 -2.80 -15.45
CA THR A 389 -0.88 -3.59 -14.23
C THR A 389 -2.09 -3.14 -13.40
N ILE A 390 -2.62 -1.93 -13.63
CA ILE A 390 -3.84 -1.49 -12.94
C ILE A 390 -5.01 -2.39 -13.40
N LEU A 391 -5.54 -3.18 -12.47
CA LEU A 391 -6.73 -3.98 -12.69
C LEU A 391 -7.91 -3.06 -12.98
N PHE A 392 -8.42 -3.06 -14.21
CA PHE A 392 -9.62 -2.31 -14.59
C PHE A 392 -10.88 -3.15 -14.39
N SER A 393 -11.98 -2.53 -13.97
CA SER A 393 -13.28 -3.19 -13.85
C SER A 393 -13.78 -3.67 -15.22
N ARG A 394 -14.44 -4.83 -15.24
CA ARG A 394 -15.05 -5.43 -16.43
C ARG A 394 -16.55 -5.16 -16.43
N GLU A 395 -17.05 -4.53 -17.48
CA GLU A 395 -18.47 -4.30 -17.68
C GLU A 395 -19.15 -5.57 -18.24
N CYS A 396 -20.31 -5.93 -17.69
CA CYS A 396 -21.08 -7.05 -18.22
C CYS A 396 -21.84 -6.65 -19.49
N SER A 397 -21.58 -7.32 -20.62
CA SER A 397 -22.21 -7.06 -21.91
C SER A 397 -23.74 -7.23 -21.93
N SER A 398 -24.32 -7.93 -20.95
CA SER A 398 -25.77 -8.16 -20.85
C SER A 398 -26.50 -7.19 -19.91
N CYS A 399 -25.91 -6.80 -18.77
CA CYS A 399 -26.59 -5.99 -17.75
C CYS A 399 -25.89 -4.68 -17.37
N GLY A 400 -24.77 -4.33 -18.03
CA GLY A 400 -24.00 -3.11 -17.75
C GLY A 400 -23.29 -3.08 -16.40
N ARG A 401 -23.46 -4.09 -15.54
CA ARG A 401 -22.83 -4.10 -14.21
C ARG A 401 -21.30 -4.13 -14.33
N ALA A 402 -20.63 -3.19 -13.67
CA ALA A 402 -19.19 -3.23 -13.44
C ALA A 402 -18.83 -4.31 -12.41
N ASN A 403 -17.87 -5.16 -12.75
CA ASN A 403 -17.35 -6.25 -11.91
C ASN A 403 -15.82 -6.09 -11.75
N SER A 404 -15.25 -6.59 -10.65
CA SER A 404 -13.80 -6.60 -10.46
C SER A 404 -13.08 -7.55 -11.43
N ALA A 405 -11.81 -7.24 -11.75
CA ALA A 405 -11.03 -7.95 -12.77
C ALA A 405 -10.74 -9.43 -12.45
N ASP A 406 -10.89 -9.83 -11.19
CA ASP A 406 -10.65 -11.18 -10.67
C ASP A 406 -11.88 -12.10 -10.74
N LYS A 407 -12.98 -11.63 -11.34
CA LYS A 407 -14.21 -12.40 -11.57
C LYS A 407 -14.28 -12.94 -12.99
N GLU A 408 -14.69 -14.20 -13.12
CA GLU A 408 -14.97 -14.84 -14.40
C GLU A 408 -16.41 -14.66 -14.87
N SER A 409 -17.34 -14.35 -13.96
CA SER A 409 -18.76 -14.18 -14.23
C SER A 409 -19.32 -12.94 -13.54
N CYS A 410 -20.41 -12.41 -14.09
CA CYS A 410 -21.06 -11.23 -13.56
C CYS A 410 -21.74 -11.53 -12.22
N SER A 411 -21.41 -10.73 -11.20
CA SER A 411 -21.99 -10.84 -9.85
C SER A 411 -23.48 -10.52 -9.75
N ALA A 412 -24.10 -9.95 -10.79
CA ALA A 412 -25.53 -9.65 -10.85
C ALA A 412 -26.32 -10.69 -11.67
N CYS A 413 -25.92 -10.97 -12.92
CA CYS A 413 -26.68 -11.84 -13.83
C CYS A 413 -26.04 -13.21 -14.11
N GLY A 414 -24.88 -13.54 -13.51
CA GLY A 414 -24.19 -14.82 -13.67
C GLY A 414 -23.51 -15.07 -15.02
N ILE A 415 -23.76 -14.24 -16.04
CA ILE A 415 -23.16 -14.38 -17.38
C ILE A 415 -21.64 -14.25 -17.31
N ARG A 416 -20.92 -15.12 -18.04
CA ARG A 416 -19.46 -15.11 -18.14
C ARG A 416 -18.98 -13.75 -18.65
N LEU A 417 -18.04 -13.14 -17.94
CA LEU A 417 -17.43 -11.89 -18.35
C LEU A 417 -16.42 -12.18 -19.47
N GLU A 418 -16.53 -11.42 -20.56
CA GLU A 418 -15.52 -11.42 -21.61
C GLU A 418 -14.18 -10.91 -21.07
N ALA A 419 -13.08 -11.28 -21.74
CA ALA A 419 -11.76 -10.74 -21.45
C ALA A 419 -11.81 -9.19 -21.50
N PRO A 420 -11.06 -8.47 -20.66
CA PRO A 420 -11.29 -7.06 -20.39
C PRO A 420 -11.28 -6.22 -21.67
N VAL A 421 -12.47 -5.81 -22.13
CA VAL A 421 -12.67 -4.94 -23.28
C VAL A 421 -12.23 -3.53 -22.86
N GLN A 422 -10.94 -3.25 -22.99
CA GLN A 422 -10.40 -1.91 -22.75
C GLN A 422 -11.16 -0.92 -23.65
N ALA A 423 -11.91 0.00 -23.04
CA ALA A 423 -12.90 0.86 -23.70
C ALA A 423 -12.44 1.34 -25.09
N SER A 424 -13.15 0.92 -26.13
CA SER A 424 -12.93 1.44 -27.47
C SER A 424 -13.45 2.87 -27.51
N SER A 425 -12.54 3.84 -27.65
CA SER A 425 -12.92 5.20 -27.98
C SER A 425 -13.52 5.18 -29.39
N LYS A 426 -14.84 5.07 -29.49
CA LYS A 426 -15.60 5.27 -30.73
C LYS A 426 -15.52 6.75 -31.11
N THR A 427 -14.33 7.18 -31.54
CA THR A 427 -14.10 8.49 -32.10
C THR A 427 -14.78 8.54 -33.45
N SER A 428 -16.06 8.95 -33.47
CA SER A 428 -16.77 9.20 -34.71
C SER A 428 -15.96 10.19 -35.56
N ALA A 429 -15.50 9.72 -36.73
CA ALA A 429 -14.59 10.46 -37.58
C ALA A 429 -15.33 11.59 -38.32
N ARG A 430 -15.74 12.62 -37.58
CA ARG A 430 -16.37 13.82 -38.15
C ARG A 430 -15.29 14.68 -38.81
N LYS A 431 -15.02 14.41 -40.09
CA LYS A 431 -14.11 15.18 -40.95
C LYS A 431 -14.41 16.69 -40.79
N ARG A 432 -13.51 17.45 -40.17
CA ARG A 432 -13.52 18.92 -40.25
C ARG A 432 -12.76 19.32 -41.52
N PRO A 433 -13.35 20.13 -42.43
CA PRO A 433 -12.60 20.67 -43.56
C PRO A 433 -11.54 21.65 -43.06
N SER A 434 -10.37 21.66 -43.71
CA SER A 434 -9.30 22.60 -43.39
C SER A 434 -9.68 24.01 -43.82
N ARG A 435 -9.63 24.97 -42.87
CA ARG A 435 -9.72 26.40 -43.18
C ARG A 435 -8.36 27.04 -42.90
N ARG A 436 -7.67 27.45 -43.98
CA ARG A 436 -6.52 28.38 -43.87
C ARG A 436 -7.01 29.69 -43.26
N VAL A 437 -6.21 30.26 -42.36
CA VAL A 437 -6.49 31.57 -41.74
C VAL A 437 -5.96 32.67 -42.67
N ALA A 438 -6.84 33.58 -43.07
CA ALA A 438 -6.52 34.91 -43.59
C ALA A 438 -7.40 35.94 -42.85
N ARG A 439 -6.94 37.19 -42.72
CA ARG A 439 -7.34 38.10 -41.63
C ARG A 439 -8.04 39.38 -42.13
N ALA A 440 -9.20 39.69 -41.51
CA ALA A 440 -9.89 41.00 -41.48
C ALA A 440 -10.51 41.49 -42.82
N PRO A 441 -11.45 42.47 -42.83
CA PRO A 441 -11.94 43.33 -41.73
C PRO A 441 -13.46 43.25 -41.42
N ARG A 442 -13.96 44.25 -40.68
CA ARG A 442 -15.30 44.38 -40.04
C ARG A 442 -16.44 44.66 -41.03
N GLU A 443 -17.68 44.26 -40.70
CA GLU A 443 -18.82 45.19 -40.56
C GLU A 443 -20.05 44.55 -39.86
N SER A 444 -21.14 45.32 -39.72
CA SER A 444 -22.27 45.16 -38.79
C SER A 444 -23.46 44.34 -39.33
N GLN A 445 -24.29 43.77 -38.42
CA GLN A 445 -25.73 44.08 -38.25
C GLN A 445 -26.43 43.14 -37.23
N MET A 446 -27.69 43.45 -36.92
CA MET A 446 -28.50 42.93 -35.81
C MET A 446 -29.43 41.76 -36.23
N ALA A 447 -30.33 41.35 -35.31
CA ALA A 447 -31.42 40.36 -35.43
C ALA A 447 -31.01 38.88 -35.29
N SER A 448 -31.74 37.96 -34.66
CA SER A 448 -32.77 37.87 -33.60
C SER A 448 -33.43 36.48 -33.73
N VAL A 449 -34.18 36.03 -32.72
CA VAL A 449 -35.17 34.92 -32.74
C VAL A 449 -34.71 33.49 -32.37
N ALA A 450 -35.13 33.12 -31.15
CA ALA A 450 -35.70 31.84 -30.66
C ALA A 450 -35.04 30.47 -30.92
N ALA A 451 -34.97 29.70 -29.82
CA ALA A 451 -34.81 28.25 -29.81
C ALA A 451 -36.19 27.54 -29.66
N PRO A 452 -36.35 26.28 -30.11
CA PRO A 452 -37.40 25.38 -29.65
C PRO A 452 -36.89 24.35 -28.62
N SER A 453 -37.82 23.91 -27.78
CA SER A 453 -37.65 23.02 -26.63
C SER A 453 -37.54 21.52 -26.96
N ALA A 454 -36.97 20.75 -26.04
CA ALA A 454 -37.06 19.29 -26.01
C ALA A 454 -38.42 18.80 -25.46
N PRO A 455 -38.89 17.59 -25.82
CA PRO A 455 -39.93 16.89 -25.09
C PRO A 455 -39.33 15.96 -24.03
N ALA A 456 -39.90 15.98 -22.82
CA ALA A 456 -39.65 15.00 -21.76
C ALA A 456 -40.56 13.78 -21.91
N GLY A 457 -40.16 12.65 -21.32
CA GLY A 457 -40.98 11.43 -21.27
C GLY A 457 -40.40 10.41 -20.30
N ASP A 458 -40.94 10.38 -19.09
CA ASP A 458 -40.59 9.39 -18.06
C ASP A 458 -41.38 8.07 -18.29
N PRO A 459 -40.73 6.90 -18.14
CA PRO A 459 -41.42 5.63 -17.90
C PRO A 459 -41.45 5.26 -16.41
N ALA A 460 -42.58 4.70 -15.97
CA ALA A 460 -42.88 4.33 -14.59
C ALA A 460 -42.02 3.14 -14.06
N PRO A 461 -41.89 2.96 -12.72
CA PRO A 461 -40.94 2.00 -12.14
C PRO A 461 -41.45 0.56 -12.11
N ALA A 462 -40.54 -0.38 -12.33
CA ALA A 462 -40.76 -1.82 -12.12
C ALA A 462 -40.34 -2.24 -10.70
N THR A 463 -41.09 -3.16 -10.08
CA THR A 463 -40.89 -3.63 -8.70
C THR A 463 -39.88 -4.78 -8.60
N GLU A 464 -38.91 -4.67 -7.69
CA GLU A 464 -37.92 -5.73 -7.40
C GLU A 464 -38.40 -6.79 -6.38
N PRO A 465 -37.89 -8.04 -6.44
CA PRO A 465 -38.20 -9.11 -5.49
C PRO A 465 -37.36 -9.06 -4.19
N PRO A 466 -37.79 -9.75 -3.10
CA PRO A 466 -37.39 -9.42 -1.74
C PRO A 466 -36.11 -10.11 -1.25
N ALA A 467 -34.96 -9.49 -1.51
CA ALA A 467 -33.70 -9.80 -0.80
C ALA A 467 -32.91 -8.54 -0.35
N SER A 468 -33.31 -7.35 -0.80
CA SER A 468 -32.57 -6.09 -0.66
C SER A 468 -32.84 -5.33 0.66
N ALA A 469 -33.96 -5.59 1.34
CA ALA A 469 -34.46 -4.76 2.46
C ALA A 469 -33.44 -4.57 3.60
N GLY A 470 -32.71 -5.63 3.98
CA GLY A 470 -31.71 -5.56 5.05
C GLY A 470 -30.44 -4.77 4.67
N MET A 471 -30.12 -4.67 3.38
CA MET A 471 -28.98 -3.89 2.89
C MET A 471 -29.39 -2.43 2.67
N ALA A 472 -30.56 -2.19 2.07
CA ALA A 472 -31.13 -0.86 1.88
C ALA A 472 -31.30 -0.11 3.22
N ALA A 473 -31.89 -0.76 4.23
CA ALA A 473 -32.05 -0.17 5.56
C ALA A 473 -30.71 0.15 6.26
N ARG A 474 -29.64 -0.60 5.96
CA ARG A 474 -28.28 -0.32 6.47
C ARG A 474 -27.63 0.86 5.75
N ILE A 475 -27.79 0.95 4.42
CA ILE A 475 -27.31 2.09 3.62
C ILE A 475 -28.02 3.38 4.04
N GLU A 476 -29.35 3.37 4.14
CA GLU A 476 -30.15 4.52 4.56
C GLU A 476 -29.76 5.01 5.98
N LYS A 477 -29.45 4.08 6.90
CA LYS A 477 -28.96 4.41 8.25
C LYS A 477 -27.57 5.06 8.22
N LEU A 478 -26.67 4.59 7.34
CA LEU A 478 -25.35 5.19 7.13
C LEU A 478 -25.44 6.58 6.47
N GLU A 479 -26.34 6.77 5.51
CA GLU A 479 -26.60 8.08 4.90
C GLU A 479 -27.14 9.10 5.91
N LYS A 480 -28.09 8.68 6.77
CA LYS A 480 -28.59 9.51 7.87
C LYS A 480 -27.49 9.87 8.87
N ALA A 481 -26.61 8.93 9.24
CA ALA A 481 -25.46 9.21 10.12
C ALA A 481 -24.46 10.20 9.47
N ASN A 482 -24.12 10.00 8.19
CA ASN A 482 -23.28 10.91 7.41
C ASN A 482 -23.89 12.33 7.33
N ALA A 483 -25.21 12.45 7.18
CA ALA A 483 -25.91 13.74 7.14
C ALA A 483 -25.94 14.44 8.52
N VAL A 484 -25.79 13.73 9.63
CA VAL A 484 -25.59 14.32 10.97
C VAL A 484 -24.14 14.79 11.13
N GLN A 485 -23.16 13.97 10.75
CA GLN A 485 -21.74 14.36 10.79
C GLN A 485 -21.44 15.56 9.89
N LEU A 486 -21.99 15.62 8.67
CA LEU A 486 -21.85 16.79 7.80
C LEU A 486 -22.39 18.06 8.46
N ARG A 487 -23.56 18.01 9.11
CA ARG A 487 -24.13 19.15 9.85
C ARG A 487 -23.26 19.56 11.05
N MET A 488 -22.65 18.61 11.77
CA MET A 488 -21.69 18.91 12.83
C MET A 488 -20.41 19.57 12.27
N ILE A 489 -19.88 19.08 11.15
CA ILE A 489 -18.70 19.64 10.49
C ILE A 489 -18.97 21.06 10.00
N THR A 490 -20.11 21.31 9.33
CA THR A 490 -20.49 22.68 8.92
C THR A 490 -20.60 23.60 10.13
N LYS A 491 -21.27 23.17 11.21
CA LYS A 491 -21.41 23.97 12.43
C LYS A 491 -20.07 24.26 13.12
N LEU A 492 -19.11 23.33 13.06
CA LEU A 492 -17.74 23.56 13.56
C LEU A 492 -16.93 24.49 12.64
N LEU A 493 -17.15 24.44 11.33
CA LEU A 493 -16.51 25.35 10.38
C LEU A 493 -17.06 26.78 10.51
N ASP A 494 -18.36 26.94 10.75
CA ASP A 494 -18.97 28.24 11.05
C ASP A 494 -18.41 28.82 12.36
N GLN A 495 -18.17 27.98 13.38
CA GLN A 495 -17.51 28.36 14.64
C GLN A 495 -15.99 28.64 14.52
N ILE A 496 -15.39 28.39 13.35
CA ILE A 496 -13.99 28.73 13.02
C ILE A 496 -13.96 29.92 12.03
N GLY A 497 -15.13 30.41 11.60
CA GLY A 497 -15.31 31.55 10.71
C GLY A 497 -15.57 32.90 11.40
N GLU A 498 -15.70 32.89 12.73
CA GLU A 498 -15.65 34.07 13.62
C GLU A 498 -14.29 34.17 14.34
#